data_AF-A0AAD8BVY5-F1
#
_entry.id   AF-A0AAD8BVY5-F1
#
_cell.length_a   1.000
_cell.length_b   1.000
_cell.length_c   1.000
_cell.angle_alpha   90.00
_cell.angle_beta   90.00
_cell.angle_gamma   90.00
#
_symmetry.space_group_name_H-M   'P 1'
#
loop_
_entity.id
_entity.type
_entity.pdbx_description
1 polymer ?
#
loop_
_entity_poly.entity_id
_entity_poly.type
_entity_poly.pdbx_seq_one_letter_code
_entity_poly.pdbx_strand_id
1 'polypeptide(L)' 'IVQGMIYLNGKRILHGELNTANILVGSNGVVKIADYGRACILRKEDEIQCFIVD' A
#
# COMPACT_ATOMS: atom_id res chain seq x y z
N ILE A 1 -1.11 6.33 9.60
CA ILE A 1 -1.34 5.05 8.88
C ILE A 1 -2.72 4.98 8.24
N VAL A 2 -3.81 5.04 9.03
CA VAL A 2 -5.19 4.96 8.51
C VAL A 2 -5.45 5.89 7.33
N GLN A 3 -5.04 7.16 7.43
CA GLN A 3 -5.19 8.14 6.33
C GLN A 3 -4.49 7.69 5.03
N GLY A 4 -3.32 7.07 5.13
CA GLY A 4 -2.61 6.52 3.99
C GLY A 4 -3.33 5.32 3.38
N MET A 5 -3.91 4.45 4.20
CA MET A 5 -4.72 3.32 3.71
C MET A 5 -6.03 3.79 3.04
N ILE A 6 -6.68 4.83 3.57
CA ILE A 6 -7.84 5.47 2.93
C ILE A 6 -7.44 6.05 1.57
N TYR A 7 -6.28 6.70 1.48
CA TYR A 7 -5.75 7.20 0.21
C TYR A 7 -5.55 6.07 -0.81
N LEU A 8 -4.89 4.97 -0.43
CA LEU A 8 -4.67 3.82 -1.31
C LEU A 8 -6.01 3.21 -1.76
N ASN A 9 -6.96 3.05 -0.85
CA ASN A 9 -8.30 2.56 -1.16
C ASN A 9 -9.01 3.46 -2.19
N GLY A 10 -8.95 4.78 -2.03
CA GLY A 10 -9.50 5.74 -3.00
C GLY A 10 -8.83 5.68 -4.37
N LYS A 11 -7.61 5.13 -4.45
CA LYS A 11 -6.88 4.84 -5.69
C LYS A 11 -7.08 3.42 -6.21
N ARG A 12 -7.94 2.62 -5.56
CA ARG A 12 -8.15 1.20 -5.86
C ARG A 12 -6.85 0.38 -5.78
N ILE A 13 -5.97 0.73 -4.83
CA ILE A 13 -4.72 0.04 -4.56
C ILE A 13 -4.84 -0.69 -3.22
N LEU A 14 -4.60 -2.00 -3.24
CA LEU A 14 -4.35 -2.81 -2.06
C LEU A 14 -2.85 -2.85 -1.82
N HIS A 15 -2.40 -2.55 -0.59
CA HIS A 15 -0.98 -2.65 -0.25
C HIS A 15 -0.47 -4.11 -0.25
N GLY A 16 -1.32 -5.05 0.14
CA GLY A 16 -1.01 -6.49 0.19
C GLY A 16 -0.19 -6.93 1.40
N GLU A 17 0.61 -6.04 1.99
CA GLU A 17 1.45 -6.37 3.14
C GLU A 17 1.66 -5.20 4.11
N LEU A 18 0.65 -4.92 4.94
CA LEU A 18 0.76 -3.90 5.97
C LEU A 18 1.25 -4.51 7.28
N ASN A 19 2.55 -4.41 7.55
CA ASN A 19 3.18 -4.80 8.80
C ASN A 19 4.06 -3.66 9.34
N THR A 20 4.62 -3.80 10.54
CA THR A 20 5.44 -2.76 11.17
C THR A 20 6.76 -2.51 10.43
N ALA A 21 7.33 -3.50 9.74
CA ALA A 21 8.54 -3.33 8.94
C ALA A 21 8.31 -2.43 7.72
N ASN A 22 7.08 -2.42 7.20
CA ASN A 22 6.64 -1.62 6.06
C ASN A 22 6.13 -0.22 6.45
N ILE A 23 6.29 0.16 7.73
CA ILE A 23 6.01 1.50 8.23
C ILE A 23 7.32 2.23 8.53
N LEU A 24 7.63 3.23 7.72
CA LEU A 24 8.83 4.05 7.89
C LEU A 24 8.49 5.30 8.72
N VAL A 25 9.33 5.60 9.70
CA VAL A 25 9.22 6.82 10.51
C VAL A 25 10.43 7.70 10.23
N GLY A 26 10.20 8.87 9.65
CA GLY A 26 11.25 9.86 9.41
C GLY A 26 11.72 10.52 10.71
N SER A 27 12.90 11.12 10.68
CA SER A 27 13.48 11.87 11.82
C SER A 27 12.63 13.08 12.26
N ASN A 28 11.76 13.56 11.38
CA ASN A 28 10.76 14.61 11.65
C ASN A 28 9.42 14.05 12.18
N GLY A 29 9.35 12.76 12.52
CA GLY A 29 8.13 12.09 12.98
C GLY A 29 7.10 11.81 11.88
N VAL A 30 7.41 12.10 10.61
CA VAL A 30 6.51 11.81 9.50
C VAL A 30 6.53 10.32 9.19
N VAL A 31 5.35 9.71 9.18
CA VAL A 31 5.18 8.29 8.89
C VAL A 31 4.84 8.07 7.41
N LYS A 32 5.49 7.09 6.78
CA LYS A 32 5.25 6.67 5.39
C LYS A 32 4.97 5.17 5.31
N ILE A 33 4.09 4.78 4.41
CA ILE A 33 3.80 3.38 4.08
C ILE A 33 4.72 2.98 2.92
N ALA A 34 5.47 1.90 3.07
CA ALA A 34 6.50 1.45 2.15
C ALA A 34 6.34 -0.04 1.79
N ASP A 35 7.14 -0.48 0.81
CA ASP A 35 7.15 -1.84 0.26
C ASP A 35 5.82 -2.27 -0.37
N TYR A 36 5.68 -1.93 -1.65
CA TYR A 36 4.54 -2.26 -2.48
C TYR A 36 4.77 -3.54 -3.30
N GLY A 37 5.75 -4.38 -2.91
CA GLY A 37 6.12 -5.59 -3.65
C GLY A 37 5.02 -6.66 -3.73
N ARG A 38 3.97 -6.52 -2.92
CA ARG A 38 2.75 -7.35 -2.91
C ARG A 38 1.48 -6.56 -3.20
N ALA A 39 1.62 -5.32 -3.68
CA ALA A 39 0.48 -4.46 -3.93
C ALA A 39 -0.34 -4.95 -5.12
N CYS A 40 -1.65 -4.65 -5.12
CA CYS A 40 -2.53 -4.99 -6.24
C CYS A 40 -3.42 -3.80 -6.62
N ILE A 41 -3.71 -3.67 -7.91
CA ILE A 41 -4.69 -2.72 -8.45
C ILE A 41 -6.01 -3.45 -8.67
N LEU A 42 -7.09 -2.90 -8.11
CA LEU A 42 -8.45 -3.37 -8.37
C LEU A 42 -8.98 -2.64 -9.61
N ARG A 43 -9.24 -3.37 -10.70
CA ARG A 43 -9.82 -2.80 -11.94
C ARG A 43 -11.35 -2.84 -11.91
N LYS A 44 -12.01 -2.22 -12.89
CA LYS A 44 -13.47 -2.03 -12.92
C LYS A 44 -14.28 -3.33 -13.04
N GLU A 45 -13.68 -4.38 -13.59
CA GLU A 45 -14.30 -5.70 -13.78
C GLU A 45 -13.97 -6.68 -12.64
N ASP A 46 -13.68 -6.13 -11.45
CA ASP A 46 -13.19 -6.86 -10.27
C ASP A 46 -11.93 -7.71 -10.50
N GLU A 47 -11.25 -7.49 -11.62
CA GLU A 47 -9.91 -8.03 -11.88
C GLU A 47 -8.90 -7.43 -10.91
N ILE A 48 -8.08 -8.30 -10.34
CA ILE A 48 -6.96 -7.94 -9.46
C ILE A 48 -5.68 -8.09 -10.25
N GLN A 49 -4.94 -6.99 -10.43
CA GLN A 49 -3.59 -7.02 -10.97
C GLN A 49 -2.60 -6.80 -9.83
N CYS A 50 -1.93 -7.87 -9.39
CA CYS A 50 -0.88 -7.77 -8.39
C CYS A 50 0.48 -7.52 -9.04
N PHE A 51 1.27 -6.67 -8.39
CA PHE A 51 2.70 -6.58 -8.66
C PHE A 51 3.36 -7.68 -7.83
N ILE A 52 4.06 -8.58 -8.51
CA ILE A 52 4.95 -9.54 -7.87
C ILE A 52 6.32 -9.14 -8.39
N VAL A 53 7.14 -8.63 -7.47
CA VAL A 53 8.54 -8.31 -7.75
C VAL A 53 9.33 -9.51 -7.22
N ASP A 54 9.97 -10.25 -8.11
CA ASP A 54 10.84 -11.39 -7.77
C ASP A 54 12.09 -10.96 -7.00
#